data_AF-A0A6C0DFX3-F1
#
_entry.id   AF-A0A6C0DFX3-F1
#
_cell.length_a   1.000
_cell.length_b   1.000
_cell.length_c   1.000
_cell.angle_alpha   90.00
_cell.angle_beta   90.00
_cell.angle_gamma   90.00
#
_symmetry.space_group_name_H-M   'P 1'
#
loop_
_entity.id
_entity.type
_entity.pdbx_description
1 polymer ?
#
loop_
_entity_poly.entity_id
_entity_poly.type
_entity_poly.pdbx_seq_one_letter_code
_entity_poly.pdbx_strand_id
1 'polypeptide(L)'
;MPDRPKHSWGTHLWAFIHTISIVDFEDEDVQVRFAKEAIDNLRGVGACIPCHRCRAHYDLFFQTEIEGRDRFGRMELFRLFVEFHNTINQKLRKSVLEYEEAHSLWIN
;
A
#
# COMPACT_ATOMS: atom_id res chain seq x y z
N MET A 1 -15.84 16.92 4.55
CA MET A 1 -14.68 17.57 5.19
C MET A 1 -13.80 18.13 4.07
N PRO A 2 -13.27 19.36 4.21
CA PRO A 2 -12.29 19.87 3.25
C PRO A 2 -11.04 18.99 3.24
N ASP A 3 -10.44 18.81 2.06
CA ASP A 3 -9.23 18.01 1.91
C ASP A 3 -8.08 18.61 2.75
N ARG A 4 -7.39 17.78 3.54
CA ARG A 4 -6.22 18.24 4.32
C ARG A 4 -5.00 18.44 3.41
N PRO A 5 -4.11 19.41 3.68
CA PRO A 5 -2.89 19.62 2.89
C PRO A 5 -2.03 18.35 2.82
N LYS A 6 -1.73 17.90 1.60
CA LYS A 6 -1.04 16.61 1.35
C LYS A 6 0.33 16.51 2.05
N HIS A 7 1.03 17.62 2.21
CA HIS A 7 2.34 17.64 2.88
C HIS A 7 2.27 17.31 4.38
N SER A 8 1.11 17.46 5.02
CA SER A 8 0.94 17.19 6.45
C SER A 8 0.72 15.70 6.77
N TRP A 9 0.26 14.90 5.80
CA TRP A 9 -0.15 13.51 6.05
C TRP A 9 0.38 12.51 5.01
N GLY A 10 0.60 12.93 3.76
CA GLY A 10 0.88 12.02 2.65
C GLY A 10 2.16 11.21 2.83
N THR A 11 3.27 11.85 3.20
CA THR A 11 4.55 11.16 3.42
C THR A 11 4.45 10.17 4.59
N HIS A 12 3.85 10.56 5.70
CA HIS A 12 3.65 9.71 6.87
C HIS A 12 2.75 8.51 6.57
N LEU A 13 1.70 8.73 5.77
CA LEU A 13 0.80 7.66 5.37
C LEU A 13 1.48 6.65 4.44
N TRP A 14 2.26 7.13 3.47
CA TRP A 14 3.04 6.23 2.62
C TRP A 14 4.04 5.41 3.42
N ALA A 15 4.72 6.03 4.39
CA ALA A 15 5.62 5.29 5.28
C ALA A 15 4.88 4.19 6.03
N PHE A 16 3.72 4.50 6.62
CA PHE A 16 2.90 3.50 7.30
C PHE A 16 2.50 2.35 6.36
N ILE A 17 1.96 2.66 5.18
CA ILE A 17 1.53 1.66 4.19
C ILE A 17 2.71 0.76 3.79
N HIS A 18 3.85 1.34 3.41
CA HIS A 18 5.04 0.57 3.02
C HIS A 18 5.50 -0.33 4.15
N THR A 19 5.53 0.16 5.39
CA THR A 19 5.88 -0.65 6.57
C THR A 19 4.91 -1.82 6.80
N ILE A 20 3.60 -1.58 6.85
CA ILE A 20 2.63 -2.65 7.19
C ILE A 20 2.40 -3.64 6.04
N SER A 21 2.86 -3.32 4.83
CA SER A 21 2.79 -4.21 3.67
C SER A 21 3.99 -5.17 3.56
N ILE A 22 5.02 -5.01 4.40
CA ILE A 22 6.16 -5.93 4.50
C ILE A 22 5.70 -7.17 5.28
N VAL A 23 5.15 -8.13 4.55
CA VAL A 23 4.69 -9.41 5.08
C VAL A 23 5.18 -10.53 4.17
N ASP A 24 5.78 -11.58 4.76
CA ASP A 24 6.15 -12.79 4.03
C ASP A 24 5.04 -13.83 4.14
N PHE A 25 4.27 -13.97 3.06
CA PHE A 25 3.19 -14.93 2.94
C PHE A 25 3.59 -16.24 2.24
N GLU A 26 4.88 -16.45 1.91
CA GLU A 26 5.35 -17.79 1.54
C GLU A 26 5.29 -18.77 2.73
N ASP A 27 5.33 -18.25 3.96
CA ASP A 27 5.08 -19.04 5.16
C ASP A 27 3.57 -19.35 5.27
N GLU A 28 3.19 -20.64 5.14
CA GLU A 28 1.80 -21.09 5.19
C GLU A 28 1.12 -20.75 6.53
N ASP A 29 1.85 -20.81 7.65
CA ASP A 29 1.29 -20.47 8.96
C ASP A 29 0.98 -18.97 9.03
N VAL A 30 1.84 -18.13 8.45
CA VAL A 30 1.59 -16.68 8.34
C VAL A 30 0.41 -16.39 7.42
N GLN A 31 0.38 -17.03 6.26
CA GLN A 31 -0.69 -16.91 5.27
C GLN A 31 -2.05 -17.25 5.86
N VAL A 32 -2.18 -18.40 6.53
CA VAL A 32 -3.47 -18.85 7.09
C VAL A 32 -3.92 -18.00 8.27
N ARG A 33 -2.98 -17.53 9.10
CA ARG A 33 -3.31 -16.88 10.37
C ARG A 33 -3.44 -15.37 10.32
N PHE A 34 -2.77 -14.71 9.38
CA PHE A 34 -2.61 -13.25 9.41
C PHE A 34 -2.90 -12.53 8.09
N ALA A 35 -3.08 -13.25 6.97
CA ALA A 35 -3.33 -12.60 5.68
C ALA A 35 -4.58 -11.73 5.72
N LYS A 36 -5.67 -12.25 6.31
CA LYS A 36 -6.93 -11.51 6.41
C LYS A 36 -6.77 -10.24 7.23
N GLU A 37 -6.11 -10.30 8.39
CA GLU A 37 -5.88 -9.17 9.28
C GLU A 37 -5.00 -8.10 8.62
N ALA A 38 -3.95 -8.51 7.91
CA ALA A 38 -3.09 -7.59 7.17
C ALA A 38 -3.90 -6.84 6.08
N ILE A 39 -4.71 -7.57 5.31
CA ILE A 39 -5.57 -7.00 4.26
C ILE A 39 -6.62 -6.06 4.86
N ASP A 40 -7.28 -6.45 5.96
CA ASP A 40 -8.28 -5.61 6.62
C ASP A 40 -7.68 -4.32 7.20
N ASN A 41 -6.47 -4.39 7.77
CA ASN A 41 -5.74 -3.21 8.23
C ASN A 41 -5.47 -2.25 7.08
N LEU A 42 -4.98 -2.76 5.94
CA LEU A 42 -4.75 -1.97 4.72
C LEU A 42 -6.05 -1.39 4.17
N ARG A 43 -7.14 -2.17 4.12
CA ARG A 43 -8.46 -1.67 3.71
C ARG A 43 -8.91 -0.52 4.61
N GLY A 44 -8.72 -0.65 5.93
CA GLY A 44 -9.02 0.38 6.90
C GLY A 44 -8.25 1.69 6.67
N VAL A 45 -7.03 1.63 6.13
CA VAL A 45 -6.26 2.82 5.77
C VAL A 45 -7.01 3.71 4.78
N GLY A 46 -7.69 3.13 3.79
CA GLY A 46 -8.50 3.89 2.82
C GLY A 46 -9.52 4.82 3.50
N ALA A 47 -10.19 4.32 4.54
CA ALA A 47 -11.15 5.09 5.33
C ALA A 47 -10.54 6.27 6.10
N CYS A 48 -9.22 6.26 6.33
CA CYS A 48 -8.48 7.31 7.04
C CYS A 48 -7.91 8.40 6.11
N ILE A 49 -7.93 8.21 4.78
CA ILE A 49 -7.34 9.16 3.82
C ILE A 49 -8.18 10.46 3.79
N PRO A 50 -7.63 11.63 4.18
CA PRO A 50 -8.39 12.87 4.35
C PRO A 50 -8.54 13.67 3.04
N CYS A 51 -8.43 12.99 1.89
CA CYS A 51 -8.51 13.54 0.55
C CYS A 51 -9.46 12.65 -0.25
N HIS A 52 -10.62 13.16 -0.66
CA HIS A 52 -11.67 12.35 -1.33
C HIS A 52 -11.12 11.68 -2.60
N ARG A 53 -10.39 12.42 -3.44
CA ARG A 53 -9.84 11.91 -4.70
C ARG A 53 -8.75 10.86 -4.47
N CYS A 54 -7.95 11.05 -3.44
CA CYS A 54 -6.88 10.14 -3.06
C CYS A 54 -7.46 8.83 -2.53
N ARG A 55 -8.52 8.91 -1.72
CA ARG A 55 -9.29 7.77 -1.23
C ARG A 55 -9.91 6.98 -2.40
N ALA A 56 -10.59 7.65 -3.33
CA ALA A 56 -11.17 6.98 -4.49
C ALA A 56 -10.13 6.21 -5.33
N HIS A 57 -8.92 6.75 -5.50
CA HIS A 57 -7.84 6.01 -6.16
C HIS A 57 -7.34 4.82 -5.35
N TYR A 58 -7.25 4.96 -4.02
CA TYR A 58 -6.87 3.88 -3.11
C TYR A 58 -7.91 2.75 -3.15
N ASP A 59 -9.19 3.09 -3.04
CA ASP A 59 -10.30 2.14 -3.07
C ASP A 59 -10.34 1.39 -4.40
N LEU A 60 -10.13 2.09 -5.53
CA LEU A 60 -10.06 1.45 -6.85
C LEU A 60 -8.88 0.48 -6.93
N PHE A 61 -7.68 0.88 -6.50
CA PHE A 61 -6.52 0.00 -6.45
C PHE A 61 -6.79 -1.24 -5.58
N PHE A 62 -7.38 -1.04 -4.40
CA PHE A 62 -7.70 -2.13 -3.49
C PHE A 62 -8.69 -3.10 -4.14
N GLN A 63 -9.73 -2.58 -4.79
CA GLN A 63 -10.73 -3.37 -5.51
C GLN A 63 -10.14 -4.17 -6.68
N THR A 64 -9.19 -3.60 -7.43
CA THR A 64 -8.66 -4.25 -8.64
C THR A 64 -7.48 -5.17 -8.35
N GLU A 65 -6.63 -4.82 -7.39
CA GLU A 65 -5.36 -5.51 -7.15
C GLU A 65 -5.37 -6.41 -5.90
N ILE A 66 -6.29 -6.21 -4.96
CA ILE A 66 -6.26 -6.92 -3.67
C ILE A 66 -7.54 -7.74 -3.46
N GLU A 67 -8.71 -7.14 -3.68
CA GLU A 67 -9.99 -7.83 -3.49
C GLU A 67 -10.14 -9.05 -4.40
N GLY A 68 -10.62 -10.16 -3.83
CA GLY A 68 -10.81 -11.42 -4.55
C GLY A 68 -9.54 -12.27 -4.69
N ARG A 69 -8.39 -11.83 -4.16
CA ARG A 69 -7.21 -12.69 -4.04
C ARG A 69 -7.28 -13.52 -2.76
N ASP A 70 -7.17 -14.83 -2.92
CA ASP A 70 -7.17 -15.78 -1.79
C ASP A 70 -5.80 -15.92 -1.14
N ARG A 71 -4.73 -15.63 -1.89
CA ARG A 71 -3.34 -15.80 -1.45
C ARG A 71 -2.44 -14.70 -1.97
N PHE A 72 -1.41 -14.42 -1.19
CA PHE A 72 -0.31 -13.53 -1.56
C PHE A 72 1.01 -14.29 -1.41
N GLY A 73 2.01 -13.96 -2.22
CA GLY A 73 3.37 -14.49 -2.11
C GLY A 73 4.24 -13.68 -1.16
N ARG A 74 5.52 -14.07 -1.05
CA ARG A 74 6.54 -13.31 -0.33
C ARG A 74 6.57 -11.87 -0.82
N MET A 75 6.42 -10.92 0.12
CA MET A 75 6.55 -9.48 -0.16
C MET A 75 5.60 -8.96 -1.25
N GLU A 76 4.56 -9.73 -1.62
CA GLU A 76 3.72 -9.36 -2.74
C GLU A 76 2.90 -8.11 -2.44
N LEU A 77 2.38 -7.97 -1.23
CA LEU A 77 1.67 -6.74 -0.81
C LEU A 77 2.59 -5.52 -0.91
N PHE A 78 3.81 -5.61 -0.39
CA PHE A 78 4.80 -4.53 -0.49
C PHE A 78 5.05 -4.12 -1.94
N ARG A 79 5.30 -5.11 -2.83
CA ARG A 79 5.49 -4.84 -4.27
C ARG A 79 4.28 -4.13 -4.88
N LEU A 80 3.05 -4.60 -4.60
CA LEU A 80 1.83 -3.97 -5.11
C LEU A 80 1.68 -2.52 -4.64
N PHE A 81 2.02 -2.21 -3.38
CA PHE A 81 1.96 -0.83 -2.87
C PHE A 81 3.09 0.07 -3.40
N VAL A 82 4.27 -0.47 -3.70
CA VAL A 82 5.33 0.25 -4.42
C VAL A 82 4.87 0.60 -5.83
N GLU A 83 4.32 -0.36 -6.58
CA GLU A 83 3.77 -0.15 -7.92
C GLU A 83 2.64 0.87 -7.90
N PHE A 84 1.71 0.76 -6.94
CA PHE A 84 0.64 1.73 -6.76
C PHE A 84 1.18 3.14 -6.48
N HIS A 85 2.13 3.29 -5.57
CA HIS A 85 2.75 4.58 -5.27
C HIS A 85 3.44 5.17 -6.51
N ASN A 86 4.09 4.32 -7.32
CA ASN A 86 4.69 4.72 -8.58
C ASN A 86 3.68 5.23 -9.60
N THR A 87 2.47 4.64 -9.68
CA THR A 87 1.41 5.19 -10.54
C THR A 87 1.03 6.63 -10.15
N ILE A 88 1.07 6.94 -8.86
CA ILE A 88 0.82 8.29 -8.35
C ILE A 88 2.01 9.21 -8.62
N ASN A 89 3.24 8.72 -8.43
CA ASN A 89 4.45 9.48 -8.75
C ASN A 89 4.51 9.88 -10.22
N GLN A 90 4.21 8.97 -11.14
CA GLN A 90 4.12 9.25 -12.57
C GLN A 90 3.09 10.34 -12.87
N LYS A 91 1.86 10.24 -12.32
CA LYS A 91 0.81 11.26 -12.46
C LYS A 91 1.25 12.63 -11.95
N LEU A 92 2.10 12.67 -10.93
CA LEU A 92 2.64 13.89 -10.33
C LEU A 92 4.00 14.31 -10.89
N ARG A 93 4.52 13.60 -11.91
CA ARG A 93 5.86 13.81 -12.50
C ARG A 93 7.00 13.76 -11.46
N LYS A 94 6.90 12.84 -10.50
CA LYS A 94 7.93 12.50 -9.52
C LYS A 94 8.74 11.29 -10.01
N SER A 95 9.87 11.03 -9.35
CA SER A 95 10.66 9.82 -9.58
C SER A 95 9.85 8.56 -9.30
N VAL A 96 10.06 7.55 -10.13
CA VAL A 96 9.60 6.17 -9.92
C VAL A 96 10.71 5.45 -9.17
N LEU A 97 10.35 4.62 -8.20
CA LEU A 97 11.30 3.74 -7.51
C LEU A 97 11.17 2.34 -8.08
N GLU A 98 12.28 1.75 -8.51
CA GLU A 98 12.33 0.32 -8.79
C GLU A 98 12.13 -0.48 -7.49
N TYR A 99 11.68 -1.72 -7.61
CA TYR A 99 11.41 -2.57 -6.45
C TYR A 99 12.62 -2.68 -5.51
N GLU A 100 13.82 -2.87 -6.08
CA GLU A 100 15.07 -2.99 -5.31
C GLU A 100 15.41 -1.70 -4.55
N GLU A 101 15.15 -0.53 -5.15
CA GLU A 101 15.36 0.76 -4.49
C GLU A 101 14.37 0.95 -3.33
N ALA A 102 13.11 0.58 -3.54
CA ALA A 102 12.09 0.62 -2.50
C ALA A 102 12.40 -0.37 -1.37
N HIS A 103 12.85 -1.58 -1.71
CA HIS A 103 13.27 -2.59 -0.73
C HIS A 103 14.42 -2.05 0.13
N SER A 104 15.43 -1.45 -0.50
CA SER A 104 16.56 -0.84 0.22
C SER A 104 16.13 0.35 1.10
N LEU A 105 15.11 1.10 0.71
CA LEU A 105 14.62 2.25 1.48
C LEU A 105 13.80 1.87 2.71
N TRP A 106 12.99 0.80 2.63
CA TRP A 106 11.97 0.48 3.62
C TRP A 106 12.31 -0.72 4.51
N ILE A 107 13.27 -1.56 4.10
CA ILE A 107 13.58 -2.82 4.78
C ILE A 107 15.03 -2.87 5.27
N ASN A 108 15.97 -2.32 4.49
CA ASN A 108 17.39 -2.23 4.88
C ASN A 108 17.64 -0.98 5.75
#